data_AF-A0A814V9V6-F1
#
_entry.id   AF-A0A814V9V6-F1
#
_cell.length_a   1.000
_cell.length_b   1.000
_cell.length_c   1.000
_cell.angle_alpha   90.00
_cell.angle_beta   90.00
_cell.angle_gamma   90.00
#
_symmetry.space_group_name_H-M   'P 1'
#
loop_
_entity.id
_entity.type
_entity.pdbx_description
1 polymer ?
#
loop_
_entity_poly.entity_id
_entity_poly.type
_entity_poly.pdbx_seq_one_letter_code
_entity_poly.pdbx_strand_id
1 'polypeptide(L)'
;MSATIPNLNQLAQWINAETYETTFRPIPLEEYIKIESILYNKQFMSIQHNCRSVLVFYSTKHWCEVLAKLLAKNFHRIIDDKQINPFDRTKLEDVIEQLRRTPVSLDTDLACSIPMDVAFHHAGLTIDEREIIENAYRANIICVIVCTSTLSSGVGRAGRKGYDDYAESILICSKQEVKLVQKMFEQQTIKPVNSCFFEVETHTSLKRALLEVISSLKAKTKEQIISYIKSTFFYICANSNKSKIDEQSTIDKCLSWLCHNELIHCIDKENIDNENNLRYEPT
;
A
#
# COMPACT_ATOMS: atom_id res chain seq x y z
N MET A 1 -6.98 -10.72 -8.74
CA MET A 1 -5.51 -10.53 -8.85
C MET A 1 -5.04 -9.72 -7.66
N SER A 2 -3.92 -10.08 -7.05
CA SER A 2 -3.33 -9.39 -5.90
C SER A 2 -1.80 -9.50 -5.94
N ALA A 3 -1.10 -8.80 -5.03
CA ALA A 3 0.28 -9.17 -4.69
C ALA A 3 0.33 -10.58 -4.06
N THR A 4 1.53 -11.11 -3.82
CA THR A 4 1.71 -12.42 -3.16
C THR A 4 1.05 -12.42 -1.79
N ILE A 5 0.11 -13.35 -1.55
CA ILE A 5 -0.59 -13.49 -0.28
C ILE A 5 -0.26 -14.86 0.31
N PRO A 6 0.27 -14.96 1.54
CA PRO A 6 0.70 -16.23 2.12
C PRO A 6 -0.43 -17.26 2.27
N ASN A 7 -1.66 -16.80 2.50
CA ASN A 7 -2.85 -17.63 2.65
C ASN A 7 -3.78 -17.55 1.43
N LEU A 8 -3.22 -17.48 0.22
CA LEU A 8 -4.01 -17.41 -1.03
C LEU A 8 -5.04 -18.54 -1.13
N ASN A 9 -4.69 -19.75 -0.68
CA ASN A 9 -5.59 -20.90 -0.65
C ASN A 9 -6.87 -20.65 0.17
N GLN A 10 -6.80 -19.89 1.27
CA GLN A 10 -7.99 -19.55 2.07
C GLN A 10 -8.90 -18.59 1.32
N LEU A 11 -8.32 -17.61 0.60
CA LEU A 11 -9.09 -16.69 -0.23
C LEU A 11 -9.75 -17.42 -1.40
N ALA A 12 -9.01 -18.32 -2.06
CA ALA A 12 -9.51 -19.14 -3.16
C ALA A 12 -10.66 -20.05 -2.73
N GLN A 13 -10.52 -20.69 -1.56
CA GLN A 13 -11.59 -21.47 -0.95
C GLN A 13 -12.83 -20.61 -0.66
N TRP A 14 -12.65 -19.39 -0.14
CA TRP A 14 -13.75 -18.49 0.18
C TRP A 14 -14.58 -18.12 -1.05
N ILE A 15 -13.93 -17.79 -2.16
CA ILE A 15 -14.62 -17.36 -3.39
C ILE A 15 -14.86 -18.49 -4.39
N ASN A 16 -14.57 -19.74 -4.00
CA ASN A 16 -14.65 -20.93 -4.85
C ASN A 16 -13.93 -20.75 -6.20
N ALA A 17 -12.66 -20.33 -6.15
CA ALA A 17 -11.84 -20.08 -7.33
C ALA A 17 -10.58 -20.96 -7.35
N GLU A 18 -10.04 -21.16 -8.55
CA GLU A 18 -8.71 -21.73 -8.74
C GLU A 18 -7.62 -20.70 -8.45
N THR A 19 -6.45 -21.17 -8.02
CA THR A 19 -5.29 -20.32 -7.75
C THR A 19 -4.30 -20.35 -8.91
N TYR A 20 -3.68 -19.20 -9.16
CA TYR A 20 -2.53 -19.09 -10.04
C TYR A 20 -1.48 -18.21 -9.37
N GLU A 21 -0.29 -18.76 -9.16
CA GLU A 21 0.85 -18.06 -8.56
C GLU A 21 2.00 -18.06 -9.55
N THR A 22 2.64 -16.89 -9.70
CA THR A 22 3.85 -16.75 -10.50
C THR A 22 4.77 -15.73 -9.86
N THR A 23 6.08 -16.01 -9.93
CA THR A 23 7.14 -15.07 -9.57
C THR A 23 7.67 -14.31 -10.80
N PHE A 24 7.06 -14.52 -11.97
CA PHE A 24 7.51 -13.91 -13.21
C PHE A 24 7.43 -12.38 -13.11
N ARG A 25 8.60 -11.74 -13.25
CA ARG A 25 8.74 -10.29 -13.37
C ARG A 25 9.42 -10.00 -14.71
N PRO A 26 8.74 -9.29 -15.66
CA PRO A 26 9.31 -9.01 -16.98
C PRO A 26 10.65 -8.27 -16.94
N ILE A 27 10.88 -7.46 -15.90
CA ILE A 27 12.12 -6.72 -15.66
C ILE A 27 12.66 -7.21 -14.33
N PRO A 28 13.77 -7.94 -14.30
CA PRO A 28 14.41 -8.40 -13.07
C PRO A 28 14.63 -7.22 -12.13
N LEU A 29 14.37 -7.43 -10.84
CA LEU A 29 14.58 -6.42 -9.81
C LEU A 29 15.75 -6.81 -8.92
N GLU A 30 16.77 -5.98 -8.95
CA GLU A 30 17.87 -6.00 -8.00
C GLU A 30 17.57 -5.07 -6.83
N GLU A 31 17.77 -5.58 -5.61
CA GLU A 31 17.55 -4.79 -4.41
C GLU A 31 18.85 -4.65 -3.64
N TYR A 32 19.11 -3.43 -3.21
CA TYR A 32 20.32 -3.03 -2.52
C TYR A 32 19.98 -2.32 -1.22
N ILE A 33 20.95 -2.30 -0.31
CA ILE A 33 20.84 -1.67 0.99
C ILE A 33 22.01 -0.70 1.13
N LYS A 34 21.73 0.57 1.37
CA LYS A 34 22.76 1.58 1.64
C LYS A 34 22.86 1.81 3.14
N ILE A 35 24.03 1.53 3.70
CA ILE A 35 24.36 1.82 5.09
C ILE A 35 25.48 2.86 5.07
N GLU A 36 25.18 4.06 5.56
CA GLU A 36 26.08 5.22 5.46
C GLU A 36 26.51 5.46 3.99
N SER A 37 27.81 5.35 3.71
CA SER A 37 28.39 5.58 2.38
C SER A 37 28.57 4.30 1.56
N ILE A 38 28.23 3.13 2.10
CA ILE A 38 28.50 1.83 1.46
C ILE A 38 27.18 1.23 0.99
N LEU A 39 27.16 0.76 -0.26
CA LEU A 39 26.05 0.04 -0.85
C LEU A 39 26.31 -1.47 -0.74
N TYR A 40 25.27 -2.22 -0.37
CA TYR A 40 25.29 -3.65 -0.17
C TYR A 40 24.20 -4.31 -1.02
N ASN A 41 24.42 -5.55 -1.47
CA ASN A 41 23.36 -6.37 -2.08
C ASN A 41 22.49 -7.08 -1.01
N LYS A 42 21.51 -7.88 -1.44
CA LYS A 42 20.63 -8.68 -0.54
C LYS A 42 21.39 -9.60 0.41
N GLN A 43 22.60 -10.04 0.04
CA GLN A 43 23.48 -10.86 0.86
C GLN A 43 24.43 -10.03 1.74
N PHE A 44 24.24 -8.72 1.83
CA PHE A 44 25.07 -7.80 2.60
C PHE A 44 26.55 -7.78 2.17
N MET A 45 26.82 -8.02 0.88
CA MET A 45 28.14 -7.84 0.27
C MET A 45 28.24 -6.44 -0.33
N SER A 46 29.34 -5.73 -0.05
CA SER A 46 29.57 -4.38 -0.55
C SER A 46 29.78 -4.36 -2.06
N ILE A 47 29.19 -3.39 -2.76
CA ILE A 47 29.28 -3.24 -4.21
C ILE A 47 29.56 -1.78 -4.60
N GLN A 48 30.14 -1.59 -5.79
CA GLN A 48 30.20 -0.29 -6.46
C GLN A 48 29.10 -0.24 -7.52
N HIS A 49 28.36 0.87 -7.57
CA HIS A 49 27.16 0.94 -8.40
C HIS A 49 26.89 2.32 -8.97
N ASN A 50 26.49 2.40 -10.23
CA ASN A 50 26.12 3.63 -10.94
C ASN A 50 24.64 3.56 -11.34
N CYS A 51 23.80 4.37 -10.69
CA CYS A 51 22.37 4.45 -10.99
C CYS A 51 22.10 5.40 -12.17
N ARG A 52 21.16 5.07 -13.06
CA ARG A 52 20.77 5.94 -14.20
C ARG A 52 19.68 6.96 -13.83
N SER A 53 18.56 6.50 -13.27
CA SER A 53 17.45 7.33 -12.80
C SER A 53 16.97 6.80 -11.45
N VAL A 54 16.60 7.68 -10.53
CA VAL A 54 16.34 7.31 -9.13
C VAL A 54 14.97 7.80 -8.69
N LEU A 55 14.18 6.89 -8.12
CA LEU A 55 12.95 7.22 -7.40
C LEU A 55 13.24 7.12 -5.90
N VAL A 56 13.15 8.24 -5.18
CA VAL A 56 13.42 8.32 -3.75
C VAL A 56 12.11 8.39 -3.00
N PHE A 57 11.84 7.45 -2.08
CA PHE A 57 10.64 7.49 -1.25
C PHE A 57 10.93 8.11 0.11
N TYR A 58 10.05 9.01 0.56
CA TYR A 58 10.09 9.60 1.90
C TYR A 58 8.73 9.57 2.58
N SER A 59 8.73 9.64 3.92
CA SER A 59 7.51 9.43 4.72
C SER A 59 6.53 10.60 4.72
N THR A 60 6.98 11.84 4.49
CA THR A 60 6.13 13.03 4.56
C THR A 60 6.30 13.94 3.34
N LYS A 61 5.23 14.69 2.99
CA LYS A 61 5.21 15.64 1.87
C LYS A 61 6.31 16.69 2.01
N HIS A 62 6.37 17.33 3.17
CA HIS A 62 7.36 18.36 3.49
C HIS A 62 8.80 17.88 3.30
N TRP A 63 9.12 16.66 3.74
CA TRP A 63 10.48 16.14 3.57
C TRP A 63 10.81 15.78 2.12
N CYS A 64 9.82 15.44 1.29
CA CYS A 64 10.05 15.28 -0.15
C CYS A 64 10.53 16.59 -0.79
N GLU A 65 9.86 17.71 -0.47
CA GLU A 65 10.23 19.06 -0.93
C GLU A 65 11.64 19.45 -0.44
N VAL A 66 11.90 19.30 0.86
CA VAL A 66 13.19 19.62 1.48
C VAL A 66 14.32 18.77 0.87
N LEU A 67 14.12 17.47 0.70
CA LEU A 67 15.13 16.58 0.16
C LEU A 67 15.39 16.87 -1.33
N ALA A 68 14.35 17.13 -2.13
CA ALA A 68 14.51 17.50 -3.54
C ALA A 68 15.37 18.77 -3.69
N LYS A 69 15.12 19.80 -2.85
CA LYS A 69 15.95 21.01 -2.78
C LYS A 69 17.40 20.70 -2.40
N LEU A 70 17.62 19.86 -1.39
CA LEU A 70 18.97 19.51 -0.93
C LEU A 70 19.74 18.74 -2.01
N LEU A 71 19.09 17.82 -2.70
CA LEU A 71 19.67 17.08 -3.82
C LEU A 71 20.04 18.03 -4.96
N ALA A 72 19.14 18.91 -5.37
CA ALA A 72 19.39 19.91 -6.41
C ALA A 72 20.60 20.80 -6.08
N LYS A 73 20.68 21.30 -4.84
CA LYS A 73 21.82 22.12 -4.37
C LYS A 73 23.15 21.35 -4.38
N ASN A 74 23.15 20.09 -3.95
CA ASN A 74 24.36 19.28 -3.90
C ASN A 74 24.80 18.82 -5.30
N PHE A 75 23.87 18.55 -6.22
CA PHE A 75 24.17 18.26 -7.61
C PHE A 75 24.87 19.43 -8.29
N HIS A 76 24.44 20.66 -8.03
CA HIS A 76 25.08 21.85 -8.58
C HIS A 76 26.56 21.92 -8.23
N ARG A 77 26.90 21.66 -6.97
CA ARG A 77 28.29 21.62 -6.49
C ARG A 77 29.12 20.55 -7.18
N ILE A 78 28.58 19.34 -7.35
CA ILE A 78 29.29 18.22 -7.98
C ILE A 78 29.53 18.48 -9.48
N ILE A 79 28.58 19.14 -10.15
CA ILE A 79 28.63 19.47 -11.57
C ILE A 79 29.67 20.54 -11.84
N ASP A 80 29.69 21.60 -11.03
CA ASP A 80 30.67 22.69 -11.14
C ASP A 80 32.10 22.17 -10.91
N ASP A 81 32.29 21.27 -9.94
CA ASP A 81 33.60 20.66 -9.65
C ASP A 81 34.11 19.75 -10.78
N LYS A 82 33.21 19.16 -11.59
CA LYS A 82 33.56 18.16 -12.63
C LYS A 82 33.41 18.63 -14.08
N GLN A 83 32.90 19.85 -14.32
CA GLN A 83 32.59 20.40 -15.65
C GLN A 83 31.78 19.47 -16.58
N ILE A 84 30.95 18.59 -15.99
CA ILE A 84 30.05 17.72 -16.76
C ILE A 84 28.80 18.54 -17.03
N ASN A 85 28.43 18.82 -18.28
CA ASN A 85 27.14 19.44 -18.59
C ASN A 85 26.12 18.34 -18.90
N PRO A 86 25.35 17.83 -17.91
CA PRO A 86 24.65 16.56 -18.05
C PRO A 86 23.20 16.72 -18.50
N PHE A 87 22.69 17.95 -18.59
CA PHE A 87 21.25 18.23 -18.64
C PHE A 87 20.81 18.86 -19.96
N ASP A 88 19.68 18.37 -20.49
CA ASP A 88 18.98 19.01 -21.60
C ASP A 88 18.15 20.20 -21.08
N ARG A 89 18.81 21.35 -20.92
CA ARG A 89 18.21 22.56 -20.32
C ARG A 89 16.95 23.01 -21.05
N THR A 90 16.91 22.87 -22.38
CA THR A 90 15.74 23.27 -23.18
C THR A 90 14.51 22.43 -22.83
N LYS A 91 14.67 21.12 -22.63
CA LYS A 91 13.56 20.26 -22.19
C LYS A 91 13.12 20.55 -20.77
N LEU A 92 14.07 20.84 -19.87
CA LEU A 92 13.76 21.22 -18.48
C LEU A 92 13.01 22.57 -18.41
N GLU A 93 13.39 23.53 -19.26
CA GLU A 93 12.69 24.81 -19.39
C GLU A 93 11.25 24.63 -19.88
N ASP A 94 11.01 23.71 -20.83
CA ASP A 94 9.65 23.38 -21.28
C ASP A 94 8.80 22.79 -20.13
N VAL A 95 9.37 21.90 -19.32
CA VAL A 95 8.68 21.36 -18.12
C VAL A 95 8.31 22.48 -17.15
N ILE A 96 9.23 23.41 -16.89
CA ILE A 96 8.99 24.57 -16.02
C ILE A 96 7.86 25.44 -16.57
N GLU A 97 7.85 25.68 -17.89
CA GLU A 97 6.84 26.48 -18.56
C GLU A 97 5.45 25.79 -18.55
N GLN A 98 5.40 24.48 -18.74
CA GLN A 98 4.17 23.70 -18.56
C GLN A 98 3.62 23.82 -17.14
N LEU A 99 4.49 23.71 -16.12
CA LEU A 99 4.09 23.87 -14.71
C LEU A 99 3.59 25.29 -14.41
N ARG A 100 4.20 26.33 -15.00
CA ARG A 100 3.74 27.73 -14.84
C ARG A 100 2.34 27.97 -15.40
N ARG A 101 1.94 27.22 -16.42
CA ARG A 101 0.60 27.33 -17.04
C ARG A 101 -0.50 26.64 -16.24
N THR A 102 -0.15 25.88 -15.20
CA THR A 102 -1.14 25.27 -14.32
C THR A 102 -1.86 26.32 -13.45
N PRO A 103 -3.09 26.05 -12.97
CA PRO A 103 -3.87 27.03 -12.21
C PRO A 103 -3.23 27.50 -10.90
N VAL A 104 -2.32 26.70 -10.33
CA VAL A 104 -1.67 26.96 -9.04
C VAL A 104 -0.36 27.74 -9.22
N SER A 105 0.06 27.98 -10.47
CA SER A 105 1.39 28.50 -10.85
C SER A 105 2.54 27.61 -10.36
N LEU A 106 3.77 27.91 -10.80
CA LEU A 106 4.94 27.09 -10.49
C LEU A 106 5.33 27.22 -9.02
N ASP A 107 5.35 26.09 -8.31
CA ASP A 107 5.87 25.98 -6.95
C ASP A 107 7.35 26.42 -6.86
N THR A 108 7.71 27.12 -5.79
CA THR A 108 9.06 27.69 -5.60
C THR A 108 10.14 26.62 -5.49
N ASP A 109 9.79 25.46 -4.96
CA ASP A 109 10.71 24.38 -4.65
C ASP A 109 10.95 23.55 -5.91
N LEU A 110 9.91 23.34 -6.72
CA LEU A 110 10.02 22.79 -8.07
C LEU A 110 10.83 23.72 -9.00
N ALA A 111 10.59 25.04 -8.93
CA ALA A 111 11.35 26.03 -9.69
C ALA A 111 12.87 25.96 -9.41
N CYS A 112 13.25 25.64 -8.16
CA CYS A 112 14.64 25.49 -7.76
C CYS A 112 15.24 24.13 -8.10
N SER A 113 14.43 23.06 -8.12
CA SER A 113 14.92 21.68 -8.22
C SER A 113 14.97 21.15 -9.65
N ILE A 114 13.96 21.45 -10.48
CA ILE A 114 13.85 20.95 -11.86
C ILE A 114 15.04 21.32 -12.74
N PRO A 115 15.63 22.54 -12.67
CA PRO A 115 16.83 22.87 -13.46
C PRO A 115 18.03 21.95 -13.18
N MET A 116 18.02 21.24 -12.05
CA MET A 116 19.04 20.29 -11.63
C MET A 116 18.60 18.83 -11.83
N ASP A 117 17.58 18.57 -12.66
CA ASP A 117 17.11 17.24 -13.01
C ASP A 117 16.47 16.47 -11.83
N VAL A 118 15.99 17.23 -10.83
CA VAL A 118 15.35 16.74 -9.60
C VAL A 118 13.95 17.34 -9.45
N ALA A 119 12.96 16.54 -9.08
CA ALA A 119 11.64 17.02 -8.69
C ALA A 119 11.12 16.29 -7.45
N PHE A 120 10.00 16.75 -6.89
CA PHE A 120 9.24 16.00 -5.89
C PHE A 120 7.83 15.69 -6.38
N HIS A 121 7.23 14.64 -5.82
CA HIS A 121 5.87 14.19 -6.17
C HIS A 121 5.11 13.70 -4.94
N HIS A 122 3.97 14.32 -4.65
CA HIS A 122 3.10 13.91 -3.56
C HIS A 122 1.67 14.41 -3.75
N ALA A 123 0.74 13.93 -2.91
CA ALA A 123 -0.67 14.31 -2.95
C ALA A 123 -0.98 15.78 -2.59
N GLY A 124 0.01 16.60 -2.29
CA GLY A 124 -0.14 18.06 -2.19
C GLY A 124 -0.10 18.80 -3.54
N LEU A 125 0.44 18.17 -4.59
CA LEU A 125 0.44 18.71 -5.95
C LEU A 125 -0.90 18.43 -6.63
N THR A 126 -1.30 19.28 -7.55
CA THR A 126 -2.47 19.07 -8.40
C THR A 126 -2.29 17.83 -9.29
N ILE A 127 -3.37 17.42 -9.95
CA ILE A 127 -3.31 16.31 -10.92
C ILE A 127 -2.41 16.69 -12.10
N ASP A 128 -2.60 17.90 -12.63
CA ASP A 128 -1.85 18.43 -13.78
C ASP A 128 -0.34 18.50 -13.51
N GLU A 129 0.07 19.05 -12.35
CA GLU A 129 1.49 19.10 -11.97
C GLU A 129 2.11 17.70 -11.87
N ARG A 130 1.38 16.75 -11.27
CA ARG A 130 1.84 15.36 -11.15
C ARG A 130 2.00 14.71 -12.51
N GLU A 131 1.07 14.94 -13.44
CA GLU A 131 1.15 14.40 -14.79
C GLU A 131 2.35 14.95 -15.56
N ILE A 132 2.60 16.26 -15.48
CA ILE A 132 3.76 16.91 -16.11
C ILE A 132 5.07 16.29 -15.58
N ILE A 133 5.22 16.19 -14.26
CA ILE A 133 6.43 15.64 -13.62
C ILE A 133 6.62 14.16 -13.99
N GLU A 134 5.56 13.36 -13.96
CA GLU A 134 5.62 11.95 -14.33
C GLU A 134 5.99 11.75 -15.80
N ASN A 135 5.44 12.57 -16.71
CA ASN A 135 5.77 12.50 -18.13
C ASN A 135 7.21 12.93 -18.42
N ALA A 136 7.69 13.98 -17.75
CA ALA A 136 9.09 14.39 -17.83
C ALA A 136 10.03 13.29 -17.33
N TYR A 137 9.68 12.60 -16.24
CA TYR A 137 10.46 11.46 -15.74
C TYR A 137 10.43 10.25 -16.68
N ARG A 138 9.26 9.90 -17.23
CA ARG A 138 9.13 8.83 -18.24
C ARG A 138 9.96 9.12 -19.49
N ALA A 139 10.01 10.38 -19.91
CA ALA A 139 10.81 10.85 -21.04
C ALA A 139 12.31 10.99 -20.72
N ASN A 140 12.74 10.66 -19.50
CA ASN A 140 14.11 10.80 -19.02
C ASN A 140 14.64 12.24 -19.11
N ILE A 141 13.72 13.21 -18.96
CA ILE A 141 14.01 14.64 -18.84
C ILE A 141 14.26 15.00 -17.38
N ILE A 142 13.54 14.36 -16.45
CA ILE A 142 13.79 14.38 -15.01
C ILE A 142 14.37 13.02 -14.60
N CYS A 143 15.55 12.98 -13.99
CA CYS A 143 16.21 11.73 -13.59
C CYS A 143 15.96 11.37 -12.11
N VAL A 144 15.62 12.34 -11.26
CA VAL A 144 15.36 12.10 -9.84
C VAL A 144 13.99 12.62 -9.43
N ILE A 145 13.15 11.75 -8.87
CA ILE A 145 11.92 12.15 -8.20
C ILE A 145 11.97 11.74 -6.74
N VAL A 146 11.72 12.69 -5.83
CA VAL A 146 11.48 12.43 -4.41
C VAL A 146 9.98 12.40 -4.13
N CYS A 147 9.45 11.28 -3.64
CA CYS A 147 8.00 11.09 -3.55
C CYS A 147 7.54 10.44 -2.24
N THR A 148 6.27 10.67 -1.89
CA THR A 148 5.62 9.94 -0.80
C THR A 148 5.14 8.55 -1.25
N SER A 149 4.82 7.66 -0.31
CA SER A 149 4.28 6.31 -0.59
C SER A 149 2.99 6.31 -1.42
N THR A 150 2.31 7.46 -1.52
CA THR A 150 1.18 7.66 -2.45
C THR A 150 1.56 7.44 -3.91
N LEU A 151 2.83 7.71 -4.29
CA LEU A 151 3.33 7.37 -5.61
C LEU A 151 3.65 5.89 -5.73
N SER A 152 3.88 5.09 -4.66
CA SER A 152 3.81 3.59 -4.60
C SER A 152 4.09 2.92 -3.26
N SER A 153 3.62 1.66 -3.15
CA SER A 153 4.27 0.51 -2.49
C SER A 153 5.72 0.24 -2.99
N GLY A 154 6.59 1.24 -2.86
CA GLY A 154 8.04 1.31 -3.12
C GLY A 154 8.62 0.44 -4.24
N VAL A 155 8.89 -0.82 -3.89
CA VAL A 155 9.72 -1.78 -4.64
C VAL A 155 9.08 -2.25 -5.96
N GLY A 156 7.74 -2.20 -6.04
CA GLY A 156 6.99 -2.72 -7.19
C GLY A 156 7.11 -1.91 -8.48
N ARG A 157 7.57 -0.64 -8.42
CA ARG A 157 7.59 0.26 -9.59
C ARG A 157 8.96 0.46 -10.23
N ALA A 158 10.01 -0.15 -9.68
CA ALA A 158 11.32 -0.11 -10.31
C ALA A 158 11.29 -0.94 -11.61
N GLY A 159 11.79 -0.34 -12.69
CA GLY A 159 11.89 -0.92 -14.04
C GLY A 159 10.80 -0.45 -15.01
N ARG A 160 11.22 0.04 -16.18
CA ARG A 160 10.34 0.46 -17.29
C ARG A 160 10.31 -0.59 -18.39
N LYS A 161 9.13 -1.18 -18.62
CA LYS A 161 8.97 -2.27 -19.59
C LYS A 161 9.28 -1.76 -20.99
N GLY A 162 10.23 -2.41 -21.67
CA GLY A 162 10.68 -2.04 -23.01
C GLY A 162 11.78 -0.99 -23.06
N TYR A 163 12.27 -0.50 -21.90
CA TYR A 163 13.38 0.46 -21.82
C TYR A 163 14.53 -0.05 -20.96
N ASP A 164 14.22 -0.69 -19.82
CA ASP A 164 15.23 -1.15 -18.87
C ASP A 164 15.41 -2.68 -18.96
N ASP A 165 16.67 -3.12 -18.98
CA ASP A 165 17.04 -4.54 -18.93
C ASP A 165 16.90 -5.13 -17.51
N TYR A 166 17.03 -4.28 -16.50
CA TYR A 166 16.86 -4.60 -15.09
C TYR A 166 16.45 -3.35 -14.30
N ALA A 167 15.88 -3.57 -13.13
CA ALA A 167 15.35 -2.56 -12.22
C ALA A 167 16.13 -2.57 -10.91
N GLU A 168 16.17 -1.43 -10.23
CA GLU A 168 16.93 -1.29 -8.98
C GLU A 168 16.10 -0.64 -7.89
N SER A 169 16.23 -1.16 -6.67
CA SER A 169 15.64 -0.59 -5.47
C SER A 169 16.70 -0.49 -4.39
N ILE A 170 17.00 0.73 -3.93
CA ILE A 170 17.98 0.97 -2.86
C ILE A 170 17.24 1.38 -1.59
N LEU A 171 17.31 0.54 -0.56
CA LEU A 171 16.83 0.88 0.78
C LEU A 171 17.95 1.54 1.57
N ILE A 172 17.75 2.77 2.02
CA ILE A 172 18.72 3.47 2.87
C ILE A 172 18.35 3.23 4.34
N CYS A 173 19.30 2.79 5.16
CA CYS A 173 19.10 2.62 6.59
C CYS A 173 20.35 2.99 7.41
N SER A 174 20.14 3.29 8.69
CA SER A 174 21.22 3.52 9.64
C SER A 174 21.84 2.21 10.15
N LYS A 175 23.04 2.30 10.75
CA LYS A 175 23.71 1.14 11.40
C LYS A 175 22.84 0.45 12.46
N GLN A 176 21.97 1.20 13.13
CA GLN A 176 21.10 0.68 14.18
C GLN A 176 19.95 -0.17 13.60
N GLU A 177 19.53 0.13 12.37
CA GLU A 177 18.40 -0.51 11.69
C GLU A 177 18.80 -1.73 10.87
N VAL A 178 20.11 -2.03 10.74
CA VAL A 178 20.61 -3.15 9.92
C VAL A 178 19.96 -4.47 10.31
N LYS A 179 19.82 -4.76 11.61
CA LYS A 179 19.17 -5.99 12.09
C LYS A 179 17.68 -6.07 11.72
N LEU A 180 16.99 -4.93 11.68
CA LEU A 180 15.60 -4.85 11.25
C LEU A 180 15.50 -5.11 9.74
N VAL A 181 16.38 -4.47 8.96
CA VAL A 181 16.43 -4.63 7.50
C VAL A 181 16.79 -6.06 7.10
N GLN A 182 17.78 -6.68 7.77
CA GLN A 182 18.12 -8.10 7.59
C GLN A 182 16.90 -8.99 7.77
N LYS A 183 16.20 -8.83 8.91
CA LYS A 183 14.94 -9.55 9.15
C LYS A 183 13.90 -9.26 8.08
N MET A 184 13.79 -8.04 7.58
CA MET A 184 12.83 -7.69 6.52
C MET A 184 13.13 -8.41 5.20
N PHE A 185 14.39 -8.53 4.80
CA PHE A 185 14.79 -9.26 3.58
C PHE A 185 14.73 -10.78 3.75
N GLU A 186 15.05 -11.31 4.94
CA GLU A 186 14.93 -12.74 5.26
C GLU A 186 13.46 -13.18 5.40
N GLN A 187 12.63 -12.33 5.99
CA GLN A 187 11.23 -12.58 6.31
C GLN A 187 10.30 -11.87 5.33
N GLN A 188 10.54 -12.01 4.02
CA GLN A 188 9.56 -11.59 2.98
C GLN A 188 8.16 -12.26 3.11
N THR A 189 7.89 -12.93 4.22
CA THR A 189 6.56 -13.28 4.71
C THR A 189 5.75 -12.02 5.00
N ILE A 190 5.03 -11.56 3.98
CA ILE A 190 3.82 -10.75 4.16
C ILE A 190 2.96 -11.45 5.24
N LYS A 191 2.30 -10.69 6.11
CA LYS A 191 1.39 -11.31 7.09
C LYS A 191 0.21 -11.93 6.33
N PRO A 192 -0.29 -13.11 6.75
CA PRO A 192 -1.53 -13.65 6.19
C PRO A 192 -2.66 -12.61 6.27
N VAL A 193 -3.48 -12.55 5.23
CA VAL A 193 -4.67 -11.70 5.20
C VAL A 193 -5.68 -12.27 6.18
N ASN A 194 -6.10 -11.46 7.16
CA ASN A 194 -7.14 -11.84 8.11
C ASN A 194 -8.42 -11.07 7.82
N SER A 195 -9.57 -11.64 8.20
CA SER A 195 -10.85 -10.92 8.11
C SER A 195 -10.88 -9.73 9.08
N CYS A 196 -11.38 -8.58 8.60
CA CYS A 196 -11.65 -7.41 9.44
C CYS A 196 -12.76 -7.65 10.48
N PHE A 197 -13.47 -8.78 10.42
CA PHE A 197 -14.45 -9.16 11.46
C PHE A 197 -13.77 -9.64 12.76
N PHE A 198 -12.46 -9.93 12.74
CA PHE A 198 -11.68 -10.30 13.91
C PHE A 198 -11.30 -9.13 14.84
N GLU A 199 -11.76 -7.90 14.58
CA GLU A 199 -11.52 -6.77 15.49
C GLU A 199 -12.21 -7.01 16.84
N VAL A 200 -11.44 -7.56 17.79
CA VAL A 200 -11.92 -8.10 19.09
C VAL A 200 -12.53 -7.03 19.98
N GLU A 201 -12.08 -5.78 19.89
CA GLU A 201 -12.51 -4.73 20.81
C GLU A 201 -13.90 -4.17 20.50
N THR A 202 -14.29 -4.08 19.22
CA THR A 202 -15.53 -3.39 18.85
C THR A 202 -16.45 -4.20 17.94
N HIS A 203 -15.91 -5.16 17.18
CA HIS A 203 -16.60 -5.90 16.12
C HIS A 203 -17.44 -5.00 15.19
N THR A 204 -16.99 -3.76 14.94
CA THR A 204 -17.77 -2.73 14.23
C THR A 204 -18.17 -3.18 12.84
N SER A 205 -17.24 -3.78 12.10
CA SER A 205 -17.48 -4.30 10.76
C SER A 205 -18.52 -5.43 10.72
N LEU A 206 -18.49 -6.33 11.72
CA LEU A 206 -19.44 -7.44 11.83
C LEU A 206 -20.84 -6.96 12.24
N LYS A 207 -20.92 -6.05 13.22
CA LYS A 207 -22.19 -5.42 13.62
C LYS A 207 -22.88 -4.75 12.43
N ARG A 208 -22.12 -3.99 11.62
CA ARG A 208 -22.64 -3.34 10.42
C ARG A 208 -23.13 -4.34 9.37
N ALA A 209 -22.36 -5.41 9.13
CA ALA A 209 -22.74 -6.46 8.18
C ALA A 209 -24.00 -7.22 8.61
N LEU A 210 -24.12 -7.57 9.89
CA LEU A 210 -25.32 -8.20 10.44
C LEU A 210 -26.54 -7.30 10.34
N LEU A 211 -26.40 -6.03 10.71
CA LEU A 211 -27.46 -5.04 10.57
C LEU A 211 -27.94 -4.93 9.12
N GLU A 212 -27.03 -4.82 8.15
CA GLU A 212 -27.38 -4.71 6.72
C GLU A 212 -28.17 -5.94 6.22
N VAL A 213 -27.77 -7.15 6.60
CA VAL A 213 -28.43 -8.38 6.16
C VAL A 213 -29.81 -8.55 6.82
N ILE A 214 -29.96 -8.14 8.09
CA ILE A 214 -31.24 -8.18 8.81
C ILE A 214 -32.18 -7.09 8.28
N SER A 215 -31.69 -5.85 8.14
CA SER A 215 -32.48 -4.72 7.63
C SER A 215 -32.92 -4.91 6.18
N SER A 216 -32.13 -5.62 5.36
CA SER A 216 -32.53 -6.01 4.01
C SER A 216 -33.51 -7.19 3.95
N LEU A 217 -33.94 -7.71 5.12
CA LEU A 217 -34.86 -8.83 5.29
C LEU A 217 -34.37 -10.15 4.65
N LYS A 218 -33.07 -10.25 4.36
CA LYS A 218 -32.43 -11.43 3.74
C LYS A 218 -32.09 -12.52 4.74
N ALA A 219 -31.79 -12.15 5.99
CA ALA A 219 -31.68 -13.10 7.10
C ALA A 219 -32.56 -12.64 8.26
N LYS A 220 -33.43 -13.53 8.73
CA LYS A 220 -34.37 -13.28 9.82
C LYS A 220 -34.21 -14.28 10.96
N THR A 221 -33.63 -15.45 10.74
CA THR A 221 -33.41 -16.45 11.80
C THR A 221 -31.93 -16.62 12.11
N LYS A 222 -31.61 -17.19 13.28
CA LYS A 222 -30.23 -17.49 13.68
C LYS A 222 -29.54 -18.40 12.65
N GLU A 223 -30.24 -19.37 12.07
CA GLU A 223 -29.70 -20.26 11.02
C GLU A 223 -29.33 -19.49 9.75
N GLN A 224 -30.18 -18.55 9.33
CA GLN A 224 -29.92 -17.72 8.14
C GLN A 224 -28.73 -16.79 8.37
N ILE A 225 -28.61 -16.22 9.58
CA ILE A 225 -27.47 -15.40 9.98
C ILE A 225 -26.19 -16.24 9.99
N ILE A 226 -26.21 -17.43 10.58
CA ILE A 226 -25.06 -18.35 10.56
C ILE A 226 -24.69 -18.73 9.12
N SER A 227 -25.68 -19.00 8.26
CA SER A 227 -25.47 -19.29 6.84
C SER A 227 -24.79 -18.12 6.12
N TYR A 228 -25.22 -16.88 6.39
CA TYR A 228 -24.54 -15.68 5.89
C TYR A 228 -23.09 -15.62 6.37
N ILE A 229 -22.82 -15.81 7.67
CA ILE A 229 -21.46 -15.78 8.20
C ILE A 229 -20.58 -16.87 7.56
N LYS A 230 -21.12 -18.07 7.33
CA LYS A 230 -20.42 -19.15 6.62
C LYS A 230 -19.96 -18.77 5.21
N SER A 231 -20.64 -17.83 4.57
CA SER A 231 -20.28 -17.30 3.24
C SER A 231 -19.21 -16.19 3.29
N THR A 232 -18.76 -15.78 4.49
CA THR A 232 -17.76 -14.71 4.66
C THR A 232 -16.36 -15.25 4.85
N PHE A 233 -15.35 -14.43 4.52
CA PHE A 233 -13.93 -14.79 4.75
C PHE A 233 -13.62 -15.04 6.24
N PHE A 234 -14.36 -14.40 7.14
CA PHE A 234 -14.26 -14.62 8.58
C PHE A 234 -14.40 -16.10 8.95
N TYR A 235 -15.38 -16.79 8.37
CA TYR A 235 -15.63 -18.20 8.67
C TYR A 235 -14.49 -19.11 8.21
N ILE A 236 -13.95 -18.89 7.01
CA ILE A 236 -12.81 -19.65 6.49
C ILE A 236 -11.57 -19.47 7.37
N CYS A 237 -11.30 -18.24 7.81
CA CYS A 237 -10.20 -17.96 8.73
C CYS A 237 -10.43 -18.56 10.12
N ALA A 238 -11.65 -18.52 10.66
CA ALA A 238 -11.99 -19.08 11.98
C ALA A 238 -11.83 -20.61 11.98
N ASN A 239 -12.32 -21.29 10.95
CA ASN A 239 -12.18 -22.73 10.77
C ASN A 239 -10.71 -23.18 10.65
N SER A 240 -9.87 -22.36 10.01
CA SER A 240 -8.44 -22.64 9.89
C SER A 240 -7.68 -22.41 11.21
N ASN A 241 -8.19 -21.51 12.06
CA ASN A 241 -7.61 -21.11 13.34
C ASN A 241 -8.46 -21.57 14.55
N LYS A 242 -8.97 -22.81 14.51
CA LYS A 242 -9.90 -23.43 15.48
C LYS A 242 -9.56 -23.30 16.97
N SER A 243 -8.37 -22.80 17.33
CA SER A 243 -7.90 -22.65 18.72
C SER A 243 -8.13 -21.27 19.34
N LYS A 244 -8.60 -20.25 18.61
CA LYS A 244 -8.62 -18.86 19.13
C LYS A 244 -9.98 -18.18 19.26
N ILE A 245 -11.01 -18.57 18.52
CA ILE A 245 -12.24 -17.75 18.42
C ILE A 245 -13.47 -18.64 18.36
N ASP A 246 -14.41 -18.39 19.27
CA ASP A 246 -15.75 -18.94 19.26
C ASP A 246 -16.65 -18.04 18.41
N GLU A 247 -16.84 -18.43 17.15
CA GLU A 247 -17.69 -17.74 16.18
C GLU A 247 -19.11 -17.50 16.67
N GLN A 248 -19.68 -18.45 17.42
CA GLN A 248 -21.05 -18.39 17.88
C GLN A 248 -21.19 -17.38 19.01
N SER A 249 -20.27 -17.39 19.97
CA SER A 249 -20.18 -16.36 21.01
C SER A 249 -20.01 -14.95 20.43
N THR A 250 -19.20 -14.79 19.37
CA THR A 250 -19.00 -13.49 18.72
C THR A 250 -20.25 -12.98 18.02
N ILE A 251 -20.98 -13.86 17.30
CA ILE A 251 -22.25 -13.52 16.64
C ILE A 251 -23.27 -13.11 17.70
N ASP A 252 -23.43 -13.90 18.75
CA ASP A 252 -24.43 -13.66 19.80
C ASP A 252 -24.17 -12.33 20.52
N LYS A 253 -22.90 -12.00 20.84
CA LYS A 253 -22.53 -10.68 21.38
C LYS A 253 -22.90 -9.52 20.46
N CYS A 254 -22.72 -9.69 19.14
CA CYS A 254 -23.06 -8.65 18.17
C CYS A 254 -24.58 -8.47 18.06
N LEU A 255 -25.34 -9.56 18.04
CA LEU A 255 -26.80 -9.52 17.99
C LEU A 255 -27.38 -8.90 19.27
N SER A 256 -26.90 -9.30 20.45
CA SER A 256 -27.29 -8.66 21.71
C SER A 256 -27.00 -7.16 21.72
N TRP A 257 -25.86 -6.73 21.18
CA TRP A 257 -25.54 -5.31 21.07
C TRP A 257 -26.49 -4.57 20.13
N LEU A 258 -26.84 -5.15 18.97
CA LEU A 258 -27.78 -4.54 18.03
C LEU A 258 -29.19 -4.42 18.63
N CYS A 259 -29.66 -5.45 19.35
CA CYS A 259 -30.94 -5.42 20.07
C CYS A 259 -30.92 -4.37 21.18
N HIS A 260 -29.85 -4.30 21.97
CA HIS A 260 -29.71 -3.34 23.07
C HIS A 260 -29.73 -1.88 22.59
N ASN A 261 -29.22 -1.62 21.39
CA ASN A 261 -29.22 -0.29 20.78
C ASN A 261 -30.46 -0.02 19.91
N GLU A 262 -31.50 -0.86 19.99
CA GLU A 262 -32.75 -0.70 19.25
C GLU A 262 -32.56 -0.61 17.73
N LEU A 263 -31.51 -1.22 17.18
CA LEU A 263 -31.26 -1.26 15.73
C LEU A 263 -31.98 -2.43 15.05
N ILE A 264 -32.28 -3.48 15.83
CA ILE A 264 -33.08 -4.65 15.44
C ILE A 264 -33.95 -5.09 16.62
N HIS A 265 -35.08 -5.73 16.32
CA HIS A 265 -35.93 -6.44 17.28
C HIS A 265 -35.62 -7.93 17.27
N CYS A 266 -35.67 -8.56 18.46
CA CYS A 266 -35.61 -9.99 18.63
C CYS A 266 -36.99 -10.50 19.06
N ILE A 267 -37.66 -11.24 18.19
CA ILE A 267 -38.99 -11.79 18.39
C ILE A 267 -38.86 -13.29 18.67
N ASP A 268 -39.36 -13.73 19.82
CA ASP A 268 -39.45 -15.15 20.15
C ASP A 268 -40.80 -15.69 19.67
N LYS A 269 -40.77 -16.63 18.72
CA LYS A 269 -42.00 -17.30 18.25
C LYS A 269 -42.11 -18.65 18.96
N GLU A 270 -43.05 -18.67 19.91
CA GLU A 270 -43.49 -19.79 20.75
C GLU A 270 -42.63 -20.00 22.02
N ASN A 271 -43.26 -19.87 23.19
CA ASN A 271 -42.74 -20.15 24.54
C ASN A 271 -42.28 -21.61 24.70
N ILE A 272 -41.22 -22.02 24.00
CA ILE A 272 -40.55 -23.29 24.17
C ILE A 272 -39.06 -22.99 24.19
N ASP A 273 -38.38 -23.46 25.23
CA ASP A 273 -36.97 -23.21 25.62
C ASP A 273 -35.90 -23.65 24.58
N ASN A 274 -36.07 -23.31 23.30
CA ASN A 274 -35.15 -23.57 22.22
C ASN A 274 -34.66 -22.24 21.63
N GLU A 275 -33.43 -21.86 21.95
CA GLU A 275 -32.74 -20.67 21.40
C GLU A 275 -32.69 -20.61 19.85
N ASN A 276 -33.03 -21.69 19.17
CA ASN A 276 -33.08 -21.78 17.71
C ASN A 276 -34.32 -21.10 17.08
N ASN A 277 -35.34 -20.69 17.86
CA ASN A 277 -36.55 -20.06 17.30
C ASN A 277 -36.53 -18.53 17.27
N LEU A 278 -35.41 -17.91 17.65
CA LEU A 278 -35.27 -16.45 17.67
C LEU A 278 -35.28 -15.86 16.25
N ARG A 279 -36.12 -14.83 16.06
CA ARG A 279 -36.23 -14.09 14.81
C ARG A 279 -35.80 -12.63 14.98
N TYR A 280 -34.96 -12.15 14.08
CA TYR A 280 -34.44 -10.79 14.05
C TYR A 280 -35.09 -9.99 12.93
N GLU A 281 -35.61 -8.80 13.25
CA GLU A 281 -36.25 -7.88 12.30
C GLU A 281 -35.73 -6.44 12.52
N PRO A 282 -35.65 -5.58 11.50
CA PRO A 282 -35.28 -4.19 11.71
C PRO A 282 -36.31 -3.45 12.58
N THR A 283 -35.83 -2.44 13.29
CA THR A 283 -36.68 -1.52 14.07
C THR A 283 -37.53 -0.62 13.19
#